data_AF-A0A359LSD0-F1
#
_entry.id   AF-A0A359LSD0-F1
#
_cell.length_a   1.000
_cell.length_b   1.000
_cell.length_c   1.000
_cell.angle_alpha   90.00
_cell.angle_beta   90.00
_cell.angle_gamma   90.00
#
_symmetry.space_group_name_H-M   'P 1'
#
loop_
_entity.id
_entity.type
_entity.pdbx_description
1 polymer ?
#
loop_
_entity_poly.entity_id
_entity_poly.type
_entity_poly.pdbx_seq_one_letter_code
_entity_poly.pdbx_strand_id
1 'polypeptide(L)'
;MLKTKVEPPEDRNPQETTEWLEALDQVIDEVGPDRATFLLGRLLDRAANYGVTSHLKLNTPYLNTIPVDEESPYPGDREIERRIKGLIRWNAMAMV
;
A
#
# COMPACT_ATOMS: atom_id res chain seq x y z
N MET A 1 3.80 -25.93 6.84
CA MET A 1 3.92 -24.48 7.14
C MET A 1 2.59 -24.01 7.70
N LEU A 2 2.51 -23.77 9.01
CA LEU A 2 1.31 -23.29 9.68
C LEU A 2 1.14 -21.80 9.36
N LYS A 3 0.15 -21.45 8.53
CA LYS A 3 -0.35 -20.09 8.47
C LYS A 3 -1.17 -19.89 9.73
N THR A 4 -0.58 -19.30 10.77
CA THR A 4 -1.34 -18.82 11.93
C THR A 4 -2.24 -17.70 11.42
N LYS A 5 -3.48 -18.06 11.09
CA LYS A 5 -4.56 -17.09 10.87
C LYS A 5 -4.73 -16.42 12.24
N VAL A 6 -4.09 -15.27 12.42
CA VAL A 6 -4.36 -14.42 13.59
C VAL A 6 -5.78 -13.97 13.39
N GLU A 7 -6.72 -14.64 14.06
CA GLU A 7 -8.09 -14.15 14.13
C GLU A 7 -8.02 -12.75 14.74
N PRO A 8 -8.61 -11.73 14.09
CA PRO A 8 -8.65 -10.42 14.69
C PRO A 8 -9.33 -10.56 16.05
N PRO A 9 -8.81 -9.88 17.09
CA PRO A 9 -9.49 -9.86 18.38
C PRO A 9 -10.94 -9.44 18.16
N GLU A 10 -11.87 -10.13 18.82
CA GLU A 10 -13.29 -9.82 18.76
C GLU A 10 -13.49 -8.34 19.13
N ASP A 11 -14.09 -7.58 18.21
CA ASP A 11 -14.29 -6.16 18.41
C ASP A 11 -15.30 -5.95 19.55
N ARG A 12 -14.83 -5.40 20.66
CA ARG A 12 -15.62 -5.19 21.88
C ARG A 12 -16.66 -4.09 21.70
N ASN A 13 -16.49 -3.20 20.71
CA ASN A 13 -17.44 -2.13 20.43
C ASN A 13 -17.50 -1.82 18.91
N PRO A 14 -18.23 -2.65 18.14
CA PRO A 14 -18.33 -2.49 16.69
C PRO A 14 -18.94 -1.15 16.26
N GLN A 15 -19.81 -0.57 17.08
CA GLN A 15 -20.44 0.72 16.78
C GLN A 15 -19.39 1.83 16.80
N GLU A 16 -18.60 1.93 17.86
CA GLU A 16 -17.52 2.92 17.94
C GLU A 16 -16.53 2.74 16.78
N THR A 17 -16.11 1.50 16.48
CA THR A 17 -15.24 1.23 15.33
C THR A 17 -15.84 1.74 14.02
N THR A 18 -17.15 1.54 13.81
CA THR A 18 -17.85 2.04 12.62
C THR A 18 -17.85 3.57 12.58
N GLU A 19 -18.16 4.23 13.69
CA GLU A 19 -18.14 5.70 13.79
C GLU A 19 -16.76 6.29 13.49
N TRP A 20 -15.68 5.65 13.95
CA TRP A 20 -14.31 6.07 13.64
C TRP A 20 -13.94 5.87 12.17
N LEU A 21 -14.42 4.79 11.53
CA LEU A 21 -14.21 4.54 10.10
C LEU A 21 -14.98 5.54 9.24
N GLU A 22 -16.25 5.78 9.56
CA GLU A 22 -17.08 6.78 8.87
C GLU A 22 -16.47 8.18 8.99
N ALA A 23 -15.94 8.55 10.15
CA ALA A 23 -15.24 9.82 10.33
C ALA A 23 -13.96 9.92 9.48
N LEU A 24 -13.23 8.82 9.29
CA LEU A 24 -12.06 8.79 8.43
C LEU A 24 -12.46 8.93 6.95
N ASP A 25 -13.49 8.19 6.52
CA ASP A 25 -14.03 8.24 5.16
C ASP A 25 -14.50 9.66 4.82
N GLN A 26 -15.23 10.31 5.73
CA GLN A 26 -15.67 11.69 5.56
C GLN A 26 -14.49 12.66 5.36
N VAL A 27 -13.39 12.49 6.11
CA VAL A 27 -12.20 13.34 5.92
C VAL A 27 -11.56 13.11 4.55
N ILE A 28 -11.50 11.86 4.09
CA ILE A 28 -10.96 11.50 2.77
C ILE A 28 -11.81 12.15 1.68
N ASP A 29 -13.14 12.06 1.78
CA ASP A 29 -14.07 12.57 0.78
C ASP A 29 -14.13 14.11 0.76
N GLU A 30 -14.13 14.77 1.91
CA GLU A 30 -14.28 16.23 2.00
C GLU A 30 -12.96 16.99 1.80
N VAL A 31 -11.84 16.46 2.31
CA VAL A 31 -10.55 17.20 2.39
C VAL A 31 -9.44 16.51 1.60
N GLY A 32 -9.56 15.22 1.32
CA GLY A 32 -8.62 14.47 0.49
C GLY A 32 -7.62 13.59 1.25
N PRO A 33 -6.89 12.74 0.52
CA PRO A 33 -6.04 11.68 1.09
C PRO A 33 -4.83 12.22 1.87
N ASP A 34 -4.27 13.36 1.48
CA ASP A 34 -3.14 13.98 2.17
C ASP A 34 -3.50 14.37 3.62
N ARG A 35 -4.72 14.88 3.82
CA ARG A 35 -5.20 15.26 5.15
C ARG A 35 -5.45 14.04 6.03
N ALA A 36 -6.05 12.99 5.47
CA ALA A 36 -6.28 11.74 6.18
C ALA A 36 -4.95 11.11 6.63
N THR A 37 -3.94 11.10 5.75
CA THR A 37 -2.59 10.62 6.06
C THR A 37 -1.96 11.41 7.21
N PHE A 38 -2.06 12.74 7.16
CA PHE A 38 -1.58 13.60 8.25
C PHE A 38 -2.26 13.28 9.60
N LEU A 39 -3.59 13.14 9.62
CA LEU A 39 -4.34 12.85 10.85
C LEU A 39 -3.99 11.48 11.42
N LEU A 40 -3.90 10.45 10.58
CA LEU A 40 -3.50 9.11 11.00
C LEU A 40 -2.09 9.12 11.62
N GLY A 41 -1.14 9.84 11.02
CA GLY A 41 0.20 10.02 11.60
C GLY A 41 0.14 10.64 13.00
N ARG A 42 -0.65 11.70 13.19
CA ARG A 42 -0.82 12.36 14.50
C ARG A 42 -1.48 11.46 15.55
N LEU A 43 -2.44 10.64 15.15
CA LEU A 43 -3.07 9.66 16.03
C LEU A 43 -2.09 8.57 16.46
N LEU A 44 -1.28 8.07 15.52
CA LEU A 44 -0.23 7.09 15.81
C LEU A 44 0.84 7.65 16.73
N ASP A 45 1.32 8.88 16.50
CA ASP A 45 2.28 9.57 17.38
C ASP A 45 1.71 9.70 18.80
N ARG A 46 0.43 10.07 18.91
CA ARG A 46 -0.25 10.19 20.19
C ARG A 46 -0.38 8.83 20.88
N ALA A 47 -0.79 7.79 20.16
CA ALA A 47 -0.92 6.44 20.67
C ALA A 47 0.43 5.89 21.16
N ALA A 48 1.51 6.16 20.42
CA ALA A 48 2.88 5.79 20.82
C ALA A 48 3.29 6.45 22.15
N ASN A 49 2.93 7.72 22.36
CA ASN A 49 3.16 8.41 23.65
C ASN A 49 2.42 7.75 24.82
N TYR A 50 1.30 7.07 24.57
CA TYR A 50 0.56 6.29 25.57
C TYR A 50 1.02 4.82 25.65
N GLY A 51 2.15 4.46 25.02
CA GLY A 51 2.69 3.09 25.05
C GLY A 51 1.90 2.09 24.19
N VAL A 52 0.98 2.56 23.34
CA VAL A 52 0.28 1.71 22.37
C VAL A 52 1.26 1.40 21.24
N THR A 53 1.91 0.24 21.34
CA THR A 53 2.77 -0.27 20.27
C THR A 53 1.89 -0.84 19.16
N SER A 54 1.46 0.02 18.24
CA SER A 54 0.94 -0.49 16.97
C SER A 54 2.06 -1.26 16.29
N HIS A 55 1.82 -2.52 15.95
CA HIS A 55 2.60 -3.19 14.92
C HIS A 55 2.32 -2.45 13.62
N LEU A 56 2.94 -1.30 13.44
CA LEU A 56 2.94 -0.57 12.17
C LEU A 56 3.33 -1.60 11.13
N LYS A 57 2.34 -2.03 10.35
CA LYS A 57 2.60 -2.76 9.13
C LYS A 57 3.26 -1.73 8.23
N LEU A 58 4.58 -1.62 8.32
CA LEU A 58 5.44 -0.94 7.34
C LEU A 58 5.32 -1.56 5.94
N ASN A 59 4.46 -2.56 5.80
CA ASN A 59 4.08 -3.15 4.53
C ASN A 59 3.00 -2.26 3.90
N THR A 60 3.37 -1.62 2.80
CA THR A 60 2.39 -1.14 1.83
C THR A 60 1.54 -2.32 1.35
N PRO A 61 0.31 -2.07 0.89
CA PRO A 61 -0.50 -3.12 0.29
C PRO A 61 0.28 -3.82 -0.85
N TYR A 62 0.00 -5.10 -1.10
CA TYR A 62 0.68 -5.88 -2.14
C TYR A 62 0.14 -5.51 -3.54
N LEU A 63 0.37 -4.26 -3.92
CA LEU A 63 0.02 -3.61 -5.17
C LEU A 63 1.12 -2.62 -5.57
N ASN A 64 1.11 -2.20 -6.83
CA ASN A 64 2.08 -1.23 -7.33
C ASN A 64 1.89 0.12 -6.62
N THR A 65 2.99 0.71 -6.14
CA THR A 65 2.95 2.01 -5.46
C THR A 65 2.41 3.14 -6.35
N ILE A 66 2.63 3.06 -7.66
CA ILE A 66 2.15 4.05 -8.65
C ILE A 66 0.90 3.48 -9.33
N PRO A 67 -0.26 4.15 -9.23
CA PRO A 67 -1.47 3.73 -9.92
C PRO A 67 -1.42 4.09 -11.42
N VAL A 68 -2.24 3.41 -12.23
CA VAL A 68 -2.19 3.48 -13.70
C VAL A 68 -2.45 4.90 -14.24
N ASP A 69 -3.28 5.68 -13.55
CA ASP A 69 -3.61 7.06 -13.88
C ASP A 69 -2.48 8.07 -13.58
N GLU A 70 -1.56 7.72 -12.69
CA GLU A 70 -0.34 8.50 -12.39
C GLU A 70 0.88 8.00 -13.18
N GLU A 71 0.76 6.92 -13.95
CA GLU A 71 1.85 6.42 -14.78
C GLU A 71 2.21 7.43 -15.88
N SER A 72 3.48 7.82 -15.93
CA SER A 72 3.98 8.65 -17.02
C SER A 72 3.98 7.87 -18.35
N PRO A 73 3.69 8.53 -19.48
CA PRO A 73 3.80 7.89 -20.80
C PRO A 73 5.19 7.30 -21.03
N TYR A 74 5.22 6.08 -21.56
CA TYR A 74 6.49 5.41 -21.82
C TYR A 74 7.25 6.11 -22.96
N PRO A 75 8.53 6.51 -22.77
CA PRO A 75 9.22 7.36 -23.73
C PRO A 75 9.80 6.60 -24.94
N GLY A 76 9.90 5.26 -24.87
CA GLY A 76 10.60 4.43 -25.87
C GLY A 76 9.68 3.66 -26.83
N ASP A 77 10.30 3.01 -27.82
CA ASP A 77 9.62 2.09 -28.73
C ASP A 77 9.67 0.66 -28.17
N ARG A 78 8.51 0.22 -27.67
CA ARG A 78 8.35 -1.11 -27.06
C ARG A 78 8.54 -2.26 -28.04
N GLU A 79 8.36 -2.06 -29.34
CA GLU A 79 8.55 -3.11 -30.34
C GLU A 79 10.05 -3.38 -30.56
N ILE A 80 10.82 -2.31 -30.76
CA ILE A 80 12.28 -2.39 -30.93
C ILE A 80 12.93 -2.98 -29.66
N GLU A 81 12.55 -2.47 -28.49
CA GLU A 81 13.08 -2.94 -27.21
C GLU A 81 12.76 -4.42 -26.96
N ARG A 82 11.56 -4.89 -27.33
CA ARG A 82 11.19 -6.30 -27.21
C ARG A 82 12.08 -7.19 -28.06
N ARG A 83 12.39 -6.76 -29.28
CA ARG A 83 13.30 -7.50 -30.18
C ARG A 83 14.71 -7.56 -29.62
N ILE A 84 15.25 -6.44 -29.14
CA ILE A 84 16.59 -6.38 -28.52
C ILE A 84 16.65 -7.26 -27.27
N LYS A 85 15.66 -7.15 -26.38
CA LYS A 85 15.55 -7.97 -25.17
C LYS A 85 15.49 -9.47 -25.48
N GLY A 86 14.83 -9.85 -26.57
CA GLY A 86 14.77 -11.24 -27.06
C GLY A 86 16.14 -11.77 -27.46
N LEU A 87 16.87 -11.01 -28.29
CA LEU A 87 18.22 -11.38 -28.72
C LEU A 87 19.19 -11.54 -27.54
N ILE A 88 19.14 -10.62 -26.58
CA ILE A 88 19.99 -10.67 -25.36
C ILE A 88 19.68 -11.92 -24.55
N ARG A 89 18.40 -12.24 -24.32
CA ARG A 89 17.99 -13.44 -23.57
C ARG A 89 18.42 -14.73 -24.26
N TRP A 90 18.29 -14.80 -25.58
CA TRP A 90 18.75 -15.95 -26.34
C TRP A 90 20.27 -16.12 -26.24
N ASN A 91 21.04 -15.05 -26.46
CA ASN A 91 22.50 -15.08 -26.31
C ASN A 91 22.91 -15.54 -24.90
N ALA A 92 22.22 -15.04 -23.87
CA ALA A 92 22.48 -15.45 -22.48
C ALA A 92 22.23 -16.94 -22.24
N MET A 93 21.15 -17.50 -22.80
CA MET A 93 20.88 -18.95 -22.72
C MET A 93 21.87 -19.78 -23.55
N ALA A 94 22.39 -19.25 -24.65
CA ALA A 94 23.32 -19.99 -25.51
C ALA A 94 24.76 -20.04 -24.96
N MET A 95 25.13 -19.11 -24.09
CA MET A 95 26.48 -19.02 -23.52
C MET A 95 26.66 -19.76 -22.19
N VAL A 96 25.57 -20.10 -21.48
CA VAL A 96 25.58 -20.79 -20.17
C VAL A 96 25.16 -22.23 -20.35
#